data_AF-A0A7J9YZC7-F1
#
_entry.id   AF-A0A7J9YZC7-F1
#
_cell.length_a   1.000
_cell.length_b   1.000
_cell.length_c   1.000
_cell.angle_alpha   90.00
_cell.angle_beta   90.00
_cell.angle_gamma   90.00
#
_symmetry.space_group_name_H-M   'P 1'
#
loop_
_entity.id
_entity.type
_entity.pdbx_description
1 polymer ?
#
loop_
_entity_poly.entity_id
_entity_poly.type
_entity_poly.pdbx_seq_one_letter_code
_entity_poly.pdbx_strand_id
1 'polypeptide(L)' 'MDSAATSHKPQAVIDAISGFYSRDNANVHRGVHYLSERATEAYEGARA' A
#
# COMPACT_ATOMS: atom_id res chain seq x y z
N MET A 1 6.94 -27.82 0.64
CA MET A 1 6.79 -26.78 -0.41
C MET A 1 5.38 -26.27 -0.22
N ASP A 2 5.20 -25.21 0.56
CA ASP A 2 3.91 -24.89 1.17
C ASP A 2 3.36 -23.57 0.62
N SER A 3 3.60 -23.31 -0.67
CA SER A 3 3.17 -22.11 -1.38
C SER A 3 1.66 -21.91 -1.35
N ALA A 4 0.90 -23.01 -1.24
CA ALA A 4 -0.56 -23.01 -1.07
C ALA A 4 -1.00 -22.46 0.31
N ALA A 5 -0.15 -22.60 1.35
CA ALA A 5 -0.40 -22.02 2.66
C ALA A 5 0.15 -20.59 2.76
N THR A 6 1.34 -20.34 2.21
CA THR A 6 1.93 -19.01 2.10
C THR A 6 3.01 -18.97 1.03
N SER A 7 3.09 -17.89 0.28
CA SER A 7 4.12 -17.70 -0.75
C SER A 7 5.11 -16.59 -0.36
N HIS A 8 6.35 -16.70 -0.85
CA HIS A 8 7.31 -15.61 -0.79
C HIS A 8 6.75 -14.40 -1.55
N LYS A 9 6.99 -13.21 -1.01
CA LYS A 9 6.57 -11.96 -1.64
C LYS A 9 7.66 -11.52 -2.63
N PRO A 10 7.31 -11.23 -3.90
CA PRO A 10 8.24 -10.60 -4.84
C PRO A 10 8.75 -9.26 -4.30
N GLN A 11 9.96 -8.86 -4.69
CA GLN A 11 10.57 -7.61 -4.24
C GLN A 11 9.68 -6.38 -4.51
N ALA A 12 9.00 -6.34 -5.66
CA ALA A 12 8.07 -5.26 -6.00
C ALA A 12 6.94 -5.08 -4.97
N VAL A 13 6.45 -6.18 -4.36
CA VAL A 13 5.41 -6.11 -3.31
C VAL A 13 5.99 -5.54 -2.01
N ILE A 14 7.22 -5.93 -1.67
CA ILE A 14 7.93 -5.44 -0.49
C ILE A 14 8.19 -3.93 -0.62
N ASP A 15 8.67 -3.50 -1.79
CA ASP A 15 9.01 -2.11 -2.07
C ASP A 15 7.76 -1.22 -2.05
N ALA A 16 6.63 -1.69 -2.61
CA ALA A 16 5.38 -0.96 -2.58
C ALA A 16 4.90 -0.71 -1.13
N ILE A 17 4.91 -1.76 -0.30
CA ILE A 17 4.51 -1.67 1.11
C ILE A 17 5.46 -0.75 1.88
N SER A 18 6.78 -0.93 1.73
CA SER A 18 7.79 -0.11 2.39
C SER A 18 7.69 1.36 1.96
N GLY A 19 7.46 1.61 0.67
CA GLY A 19 7.26 2.96 0.12
C GLY A 19 6.05 3.65 0.73
N PHE A 20 4.91 2.95 0.82
CA PHE A 20 3.70 3.48 1.45
C PHE A 20 3.96 3.85 2.92
N TYR A 21 4.52 2.94 3.71
CA TYR A 21 4.75 3.19 5.12
C TYR A 21 5.78 4.29 5.40
N SER A 22 6.78 4.45 4.52
CA SER A 22 7.84 5.46 4.71
C SER A 22 7.46 6.86 4.24
N ARG A 23 6.51 7.00 3.29
CA ARG A 23 6.22 8.30 2.65
C ARG A 23 4.75 8.72 2.69
N ASP A 24 3.83 7.76 2.70
CA ASP A 24 2.42 7.99 2.38
C ASP A 24 1.48 7.42 3.46
N ASN A 25 2.02 7.15 4.65
CA ASN A 25 1.26 6.55 5.74
C ASN A 25 0.24 7.54 6.31
N ALA A 26 -0.98 7.45 5.81
CA ALA A 26 -2.11 8.22 6.30
C ALA A 26 -3.42 7.44 6.15
N ASN A 27 -4.42 7.82 6.95
CA ASN A 27 -5.76 7.27 6.83
C ASN A 27 -6.37 7.65 5.48
N VAL A 28 -6.95 6.66 4.80
CA VAL A 28 -7.71 6.80 3.53
C VAL A 28 -9.12 7.38 3.75
N HIS A 29 -9.54 7.56 5.00
CA HIS A 29 -10.84 8.12 5.35
C HIS A 29 -10.83 9.64 5.26
N ARG A 30 -10.84 10.17 4.02
CA ARG A 30 -11.11 11.57 3.63
C ARG A 30 -10.57 12.65 4.58
N GLY A 31 -9.31 12.51 5.01
CA GLY A 31 -8.59 13.62 5.62
C GLY A 31 -8.30 14.66 4.54
N VAL A 32 -8.62 15.94 4.78
CA VAL A 32 -8.38 17.06 3.85
C VAL A 32 -6.89 17.43 3.72
N HIS A 33 -6.00 16.53 4.13
CA HIS A 33 -4.55 16.72 4.19
C HIS A 33 -3.86 15.94 3.06
N TYR A 34 -2.78 16.53 2.54
CA TYR A 34 -2.00 16.02 1.41
C TYR A 34 -1.62 14.53 1.49
N LEU A 35 -1.20 14.05 2.67
CA LEU A 35 -0.85 12.62 2.84
C LEU A 35 -2.08 11.71 2.78
N SER A 36 -3.23 12.14 3.30
CA SER A 36 -4.49 11.38 3.20
C SER A 36 -5.01 11.29 1.78
N GLU A 37 -4.86 12.34 0.98
CA GLU A 37 -5.20 12.31 -0.45
C GLU A 37 -4.35 11.30 -1.21
N ARG A 38 -3.01 11.36 -1.05
CA ARG A 38 -2.07 10.41 -1.69
C ARG A 38 -2.31 8.97 -1.24
N ALA A 39 -2.60 8.74 0.03
CA ALA A 39 -2.94 7.40 0.53
C ALA A 39 -4.25 6.88 -0.07
N THR A 40 -5.26 7.75 -0.23
CA THR A 40 -6.55 7.40 -0.83
C THR A 40 -6.40 7.07 -2.32
N GLU A 41 -5.64 7.88 -3.07
CA GLU A 41 -5.37 7.64 -4.49
C GLU A 41 -4.64 6.31 -4.70
N ALA A 42 -3.58 6.05 -3.92
CA ALA A 42 -2.83 4.79 -4.00
C ALA A 42 -3.72 3.57 -3.65
N TYR A 43 -4.63 3.71 -2.69
CA TYR A 43 -5.57 2.67 -2.31
C TYR A 43 -6.60 2.38 -3.41
N GLU A 44 -7.24 3.40 -3.96
CA GLU A 44 -8.22 3.23 -5.05
C GLU A 44 -7.53 2.75 -6.35
N GLY A 45 -6.31 3.21 -6.63
CA GLY A 45 -5.53 2.74 -7.79
C GLY A 45 -5.14 1.26 -7.72
N ALA A 46 -4.97 0.70 -6.52
CA ALA A 46 -4.75 -0.74 -6.33
C ALA A 46 -6.04 -1.57 -6.41
N ARG A 47 -7.21 -0.92 -6.33
CA ARG A 47 -8.52 -1.56 -6.35
C ARG A 47 -9.11 -1.68 -7.76
N ALA A 48 -8.78 -0.74 -8.65
CA ALA A 48 -9.23 -0.70 -10.04
C ALA A 48 -8.59 -1.83 -10.89
#